data_AF-A0A7J9YUG9-F1
#
_entry.id   AF-A0A7J9YUG9-F1
#
_cell.length_a   1.000
_cell.length_b   1.000
_cell.length_c   1.000
_cell.angle_alpha   90.00
_cell.angle_beta   90.00
_cell.angle_gamma   90.00
#
_symmetry.space_group_name_H-M   'P 1'
#
loop_
_entity.id
_entity.type
_entity.pdbx_description
1 polymer ?
#
loop_
_entity_poly.entity_id
_entity_poly.type
_entity_poly.pdbx_seq_one_letter_code
_entity_poly.pdbx_strand_id
1 'polypeptide(L)'
;MAPGALPAVGRPLRDPGRGRGRNRDRRRLPARPLRLRPRPAPVAEAKRAVAHALAEGGRYVAMVGDGVNDVPALKQARLAIAQGSGAQMARSVADLVLVRDDFAVVPAMVAEGRQILRNIQRVARLFVTKTVFTALLGLAVAIPTATFPLLPRARSRPGSWSPPGSRS
;
A
#
# COMPACT_ATOMS: atom_id res chain seq x y z
N MET A 1 -17.65 -55.22 -2.93
CA MET A 1 -18.39 -56.19 -3.75
C MET A 1 -17.89 -56.04 -5.18
N ALA A 2 -16.89 -56.83 -5.56
CA ALA A 2 -16.45 -57.05 -6.94
C ALA A 2 -17.17 -58.33 -7.46
N PRO A 3 -16.89 -58.90 -8.65
CA PRO A 3 -16.42 -58.36 -9.94
C PRO A 3 -17.29 -58.90 -11.11
N GLY A 4 -16.97 -58.51 -12.35
CA GLY A 4 -17.52 -59.13 -13.55
C GLY A 4 -16.49 -59.20 -14.67
N ALA A 5 -15.43 -59.98 -14.44
CA ALA A 5 -14.47 -60.38 -15.47
C ALA A 5 -15.02 -61.59 -16.25
N LEU A 6 -14.99 -61.53 -17.58
CA LEU A 6 -15.15 -62.68 -18.48
C LEU A 6 -14.27 -62.45 -19.73
N PRO A 7 -13.82 -63.53 -20.41
CA PRO A 7 -12.40 -63.76 -20.64
C PRO A 7 -11.98 -63.73 -22.11
N ALA A 8 -10.67 -63.67 -22.29
CA ALA A 8 -9.99 -63.88 -23.56
C ALA A 8 -10.33 -65.25 -24.18
N VAL A 9 -10.70 -65.23 -25.47
CA VAL A 9 -10.74 -66.40 -26.35
C VAL A 9 -9.51 -66.35 -27.25
N GLY A 10 -8.63 -67.35 -27.12
CA GLY A 10 -7.54 -67.63 -28.08
C GLY A 10 -8.10 -68.01 -29.45
N ARG A 11 -7.35 -67.97 -30.55
CA ARG A 11 -6.17 -68.81 -30.87
C ARG A 11 -5.72 -68.45 -32.34
N PRO A 12 -4.69 -69.06 -32.95
CA PRO A 12 -3.28 -68.62 -32.92
C PRO A 12 -2.62 -68.48 -34.33
N LEU A 13 -1.33 -68.09 -34.36
CA LEU A 13 -0.23 -68.46 -35.32
C LEU A 13 -0.48 -68.17 -36.83
N ARG A 14 0.45 -67.73 -37.70
CA ARG A 14 1.90 -67.48 -37.72
C ARG A 14 2.19 -67.10 -39.18
N ASP A 15 2.99 -66.07 -39.47
CA ASP A 15 4.16 -66.28 -40.32
C ASP A 15 5.17 -65.11 -40.26
N PRO A 16 6.50 -65.40 -40.28
CA PRO A 16 7.55 -64.42 -40.11
C PRO A 16 8.15 -63.99 -41.46
N GLY A 17 8.02 -62.71 -41.80
CA GLY A 17 8.73 -62.10 -42.93
C GLY A 17 9.82 -61.15 -42.44
N ARG A 18 11.04 -61.65 -42.26
CA ARG A 18 12.25 -60.85 -42.00
C ARG A 18 12.67 -60.16 -43.30
N GLY A 19 12.61 -58.83 -43.36
CA GLY A 19 13.08 -58.00 -44.48
C GLY A 19 13.86 -56.78 -43.98
N ARG A 20 15.09 -56.65 -44.49
CA ARG A 20 16.15 -55.71 -44.11
C ARG A 20 15.78 -54.21 -44.25
N GLY A 21 16.27 -53.44 -43.28
CA GLY A 21 17.01 -52.18 -43.47
C GLY A 21 16.41 -51.07 -44.32
N ARG A 22 16.06 -49.95 -43.67
CA ARG A 22 16.36 -48.59 -44.16
C ARG A 22 16.13 -47.55 -43.06
N ASN A 23 17.22 -47.09 -42.48
CA ASN A 23 17.32 -45.78 -41.85
C ASN A 23 17.20 -44.73 -42.97
N ARG A 24 16.07 -44.00 -43.03
CA ARG A 24 15.85 -42.72 -43.72
C ARG A 24 14.38 -42.35 -43.60
N ASP A 25 14.02 -41.56 -42.58
CA ASP A 25 13.23 -40.34 -42.78
C ASP A 25 12.89 -39.67 -41.45
N ARG A 26 13.69 -38.66 -41.10
CA ARG A 26 13.54 -37.80 -39.92
C ARG A 26 12.84 -36.46 -40.26
N ARG A 27 11.99 -36.40 -41.29
CA ARG A 27 11.27 -35.16 -41.67
C ARG A 27 9.89 -35.41 -42.26
N ARG A 28 8.97 -35.92 -41.44
CA ARG A 28 7.53 -35.65 -41.62
C ARG A 28 6.93 -35.29 -40.27
N LEU A 29 7.12 -34.04 -39.88
CA LEU A 29 6.22 -33.41 -38.91
C LEU A 29 4.82 -33.43 -39.54
N PRO A 30 3.81 -34.04 -38.89
CA PRO A 30 2.45 -33.89 -39.36
C PRO A 30 2.09 -32.40 -39.36
N ALA A 31 1.73 -31.86 -40.52
CA ALA A 31 1.22 -30.52 -40.70
C ALA A 31 -0.20 -30.38 -40.11
N ARG A 32 -0.34 -30.71 -38.83
CA ARG A 32 -1.46 -30.23 -38.03
C ARG A 32 -1.07 -28.83 -37.58
N PRO A 33 -1.87 -27.78 -37.88
CA PRO A 33 -1.67 -26.51 -37.20
C PRO A 33 -1.81 -26.81 -35.71
N LEU A 34 -0.69 -26.82 -35.00
CA LEU A 34 -0.67 -26.83 -33.56
C LEU A 34 -1.42 -25.56 -33.19
N ARG A 35 -2.69 -25.71 -32.81
CA ARG A 35 -3.48 -24.66 -32.19
C ARG A 35 -2.67 -24.27 -30.96
N LEU A 36 -1.77 -23.31 -31.11
CA LEU A 36 -1.16 -22.61 -29.99
C LEU A 36 -2.36 -22.05 -29.26
N ARG A 37 -2.81 -22.76 -28.21
CA ARG A 37 -3.61 -22.11 -27.18
C ARG A 37 -2.76 -20.92 -26.77
N PRO A 38 -3.26 -19.68 -26.86
CA PRO A 38 -2.54 -18.55 -26.30
C PRO A 38 -2.21 -18.96 -24.87
N ARG A 39 -0.92 -19.00 -24.54
CA ARG A 39 -0.52 -19.14 -23.14
C ARG A 39 -1.27 -18.01 -22.43
N PRO A 40 -1.97 -18.27 -21.31
CA PRO A 40 -2.48 -17.17 -20.52
C PRO A 40 -1.28 -16.25 -20.29
N ALA A 41 -1.45 -14.96 -20.59
CA ALA A 41 -0.46 -13.95 -20.26
C ALA A 41 0.01 -14.20 -18.81
N PRO A 42 1.31 -14.05 -18.50
CA PRO A 42 1.82 -14.38 -17.18
C PRO A 42 0.90 -13.74 -16.14
N VAL A 43 0.41 -14.54 -15.20
CA VAL A 43 -0.65 -14.17 -14.24
C VAL A 43 -0.35 -12.83 -13.53
N ALA A 44 0.94 -12.47 -13.45
CA ALA A 44 1.45 -11.19 -13.00
C ALA A 44 0.95 -9.97 -13.81
N GLU A 45 0.95 -10.01 -15.15
CA GLU A 45 0.49 -8.91 -16.00
C GLU A 45 -1.02 -8.71 -15.88
N ALA A 46 -1.79 -9.80 -15.86
CA ALA A 46 -3.23 -9.75 -15.64
C ALA A 46 -3.58 -9.20 -14.25
N LYS A 47 -2.84 -9.60 -13.20
CA LYS A 47 -3.00 -9.03 -11.84
C LYS A 47 -2.69 -7.53 -11.80
N ARG A 48 -1.65 -7.09 -12.50
CA ARG A 48 -1.28 -5.66 -12.58
C ARG A 48 -2.35 -4.84 -13.27
N ALA A 49 -2.89 -5.31 -14.39
CA ALA A 49 -3.95 -4.60 -15.12
C ALA A 49 -5.22 -4.43 -14.27
N VAL A 50 -5.61 -5.45 -13.51
CA VAL A 50 -6.76 -5.38 -12.59
C VAL A 50 -6.48 -4.43 -11.43
N ALA A 51 -5.30 -4.50 -10.81
CA ALA A 51 -4.90 -3.58 -9.74
C ALA A 51 -4.86 -2.12 -10.22
N HIS A 52 -4.38 -1.88 -11.45
CA HIS A 52 -4.31 -0.54 -12.05
C HIS A 52 -5.72 0.01 -12.36
N ALA A 53 -6.59 -0.81 -12.95
CA ALA A 53 -7.99 -0.42 -13.20
C ALA A 53 -8.76 -0.16 -11.89
N LEU A 54 -8.45 -0.91 -10.83
CA LEU A 54 -9.00 -0.68 -9.49
C LEU A 54 -8.50 0.64 -8.89
N ALA A 55 -7.21 0.94 -9.05
CA ALA A 55 -6.58 2.17 -8.56
C ALA A 55 -7.07 3.41 -9.31
N GLU A 56 -7.22 3.34 -10.63
CA GLU A 56 -7.76 4.42 -11.47
C GLU A 56 -9.21 4.75 -11.13
N GLY A 57 -9.98 3.77 -10.65
CA GLY A 57 -11.33 3.99 -10.11
C GLY A 57 -11.37 4.69 -8.75
N GLY A 58 -10.25 5.25 -8.27
CA GLY A 58 -10.17 5.98 -6.99
C GLY A 58 -10.23 5.09 -5.75
N ARG A 59 -10.13 3.76 -5.90
CA ARG A 59 -10.12 2.83 -4.77
C ARG A 59 -8.72 2.75 -4.16
N TYR A 60 -8.66 2.65 -2.84
CA TYR A 60 -7.41 2.41 -2.13
C TYR A 60 -6.97 0.97 -2.40
N VAL A 61 -5.93 0.80 -3.21
CA VAL A 61 -5.35 -0.50 -3.53
C VAL A 61 -4.06 -0.69 -2.73
N ALA A 62 -4.01 -1.79 -2.00
CA ALA A 62 -2.79 -2.30 -1.40
C ALA A 62 -2.22 -3.40 -2.30
N MET A 63 -0.89 -3.44 -2.46
CA MET A 63 -0.22 -4.48 -3.21
C MET A 63 0.67 -5.30 -2.30
N VAL A 64 0.64 -6.62 -2.52
CA VAL A 64 1.44 -7.60 -1.79
C VAL A 64 2.45 -8.20 -2.74
N GLY A 65 3.71 -8.32 -2.31
CA GLY A 65 4.77 -8.98 -3.06
C GLY A 65 5.78 -9.70 -2.17
N ASP A 66 6.42 -10.71 -2.71
CA ASP A 66 7.48 -11.49 -2.06
C ASP A 66 8.83 -11.34 -2.78
N GLY A 67 8.87 -10.85 -4.02
CA GLY A 67 10.05 -10.90 -4.87
C GLY A 67 10.49 -9.55 -5.43
N VAL A 68 11.70 -9.54 -5.99
CA VAL A 68 12.28 -8.41 -6.74
C VAL A 68 11.43 -7.99 -7.95
N ASN A 69 10.66 -8.93 -8.51
CA ASN A 69 9.80 -8.67 -9.66
C ASN A 69 8.60 -7.78 -9.33
N ASP A 70 8.18 -7.74 -8.05
CA ASP A 70 7.04 -6.95 -7.61
C ASP A 70 7.43 -5.56 -7.13
N VAL A 71 8.74 -5.28 -6.99
CA VAL A 71 9.27 -3.98 -6.53
C VAL A 71 8.69 -2.77 -7.28
N PRO A 72 8.62 -2.75 -8.63
CA PRO A 72 8.04 -1.61 -9.35
C PRO A 72 6.57 -1.37 -8.98
N ALA A 73 5.84 -2.45 -8.72
CA ALA A 73 4.42 -2.41 -8.46
C ALA A 73 4.13 -2.08 -6.97
N LEU A 74 4.96 -2.56 -6.04
CA LEU A 74 4.97 -2.12 -4.65
C LEU A 74 5.23 -0.61 -4.54
N LYS A 75 6.20 -0.08 -5.29
CA LYS A 75 6.49 1.37 -5.30
C LYS A 75 5.35 2.25 -5.82
N GLN A 76 4.51 1.71 -6.70
CA GLN A 76 3.36 2.43 -7.27
C GLN A 76 2.09 2.25 -6.43
N ALA A 77 2.07 1.28 -5.51
CA ALA A 77 0.94 1.02 -4.66
C ALA A 77 0.78 2.12 -3.61
N ARG A 78 -0.46 2.36 -3.19
CA ARG A 78 -0.76 3.31 -2.11
C ARG A 78 -0.47 2.73 -0.73
N LEU A 79 -0.40 1.40 -0.64
CA LEU A 79 0.07 0.66 0.51
C LEU A 79 0.80 -0.59 0.02
N ALA A 80 2.10 -0.65 0.24
CA ALA A 80 2.94 -1.77 -0.13
C ALA A 80 3.15 -2.71 1.06
N ILE A 81 2.85 -4.00 0.87
CA ILE A 81 3.00 -5.04 1.89
C ILE A 81 3.98 -6.10 1.38
N ALA A 82 5.09 -6.29 2.07
CA ALA A 82 6.05 -7.36 1.75
C ALA A 82 5.89 -8.55 2.67
N GLN A 83 6.14 -9.74 2.13
CA GLN A 83 6.31 -10.96 2.93
C GLN A 83 7.66 -10.95 3.65
N GLY A 84 7.68 -11.39 4.91
CA GLY A 84 8.86 -11.49 5.76
C GLY A 84 9.90 -12.46 5.20
N SER A 85 9.46 -13.57 4.59
CA SER A 85 10.33 -14.49 3.84
C SER A 85 10.72 -13.99 2.45
N GLY A 86 10.17 -12.87 2.01
CA GLY A 86 10.42 -12.29 0.69
C GLY A 86 11.83 -11.73 0.50
N ALA A 87 12.16 -11.40 -0.75
CA ALA A 87 13.41 -10.77 -1.15
C ALA A 87 13.67 -9.50 -0.33
N GLN A 88 14.93 -9.26 0.04
CA GLN A 88 15.33 -8.09 0.82
C GLN A 88 14.95 -6.77 0.13
N MET A 89 15.03 -6.73 -1.20
CA MET A 89 14.60 -5.57 -2.00
C MET A 89 13.09 -5.34 -1.98
N ALA A 90 12.26 -6.38 -1.83
CA ALA A 90 10.82 -6.20 -1.70
C ALA A 90 10.47 -5.62 -0.32
N ARG A 91 11.15 -6.09 0.74
CA ARG A 91 10.98 -5.58 2.11
C ARG A 91 11.45 -4.14 2.30
N SER A 92 12.50 -3.73 1.59
CA SER A 92 13.03 -2.36 1.71
C SER A 92 12.16 -1.28 1.06
N VAL A 93 11.28 -1.66 0.13
CA VAL A 93 10.38 -0.73 -0.57
C VAL A 93 8.95 -0.77 -0.05
N ALA A 94 8.63 -1.69 0.87
CA ALA A 94 7.30 -1.86 1.41
C ALA A 94 7.06 -0.97 2.64
N ASP A 95 5.82 -0.49 2.79
CA ASP A 95 5.39 0.27 3.97
C ASP A 95 5.18 -0.65 5.18
N LEU A 96 4.80 -1.91 4.92
CA LEU A 96 4.52 -2.92 5.92
C LEU A 96 5.20 -4.24 5.55
N VAL A 97 5.69 -4.97 6.56
CA VAL A 97 6.30 -6.29 6.39
C VAL A 97 5.58 -7.31 7.27
N LEU A 98 5.09 -8.39 6.66
CA LEU A 98 4.47 -9.51 7.35
C LEU A 98 5.54 -10.44 7.91
N VAL A 99 5.90 -10.24 9.18
CA VAL A 99 6.98 -11.00 9.84
C VAL A 99 6.77 -12.52 9.81
N ARG A 100 5.51 -12.98 9.86
CA ARG A 100 5.13 -14.40 9.87
C ARG A 100 4.49 -14.89 8.57
N ASP A 101 4.50 -14.05 7.52
CA ASP A 101 3.86 -14.35 6.22
C ASP A 101 2.36 -14.71 6.29
N ASP A 102 1.70 -14.39 7.40
CA ASP A 102 0.27 -14.64 7.60
C ASP A 102 -0.55 -13.45 7.12
N PHE A 103 -1.39 -13.66 6.11
CA PHE A 103 -2.28 -12.64 5.58
C PHE A 103 -3.55 -12.44 6.41
N ALA A 104 -3.88 -13.36 7.31
CA ALA A 104 -5.07 -13.27 8.16
C ALA A 104 -5.01 -12.09 9.14
N VAL A 105 -3.82 -11.57 9.44
CA VAL A 105 -3.64 -10.42 10.34
C VAL A 105 -3.89 -9.07 9.66
N VAL A 106 -3.84 -9.00 8.33
CA VAL A 106 -3.97 -7.74 7.58
C VAL A 106 -5.33 -7.06 7.83
N PRO A 107 -6.48 -7.75 7.78
CA PRO A 107 -7.77 -7.13 8.06
C PRO A 107 -7.87 -6.54 9.47
N ALA A 108 -7.35 -7.26 10.47
CA ALA A 108 -7.34 -6.79 11.87
C ALA A 108 -6.44 -5.56 12.03
N MET A 109 -5.25 -5.57 11.43
CA MET A 109 -4.32 -4.43 11.41
C MET A 109 -4.95 -3.18 10.78
N VAL A 110 -5.67 -3.34 9.66
CA VAL A 110 -6.38 -2.22 9.01
C VAL A 110 -7.52 -1.70 9.90
N ALA A 111 -8.23 -2.59 10.60
CA ALA A 111 -9.28 -2.17 11.55
C ALA A 111 -8.71 -1.33 12.70
N GLU A 112 -7.58 -1.75 13.25
CA GLU A 112 -6.86 -1.03 14.32
C GLU A 112 -6.34 0.32 13.82
N GLY A 113 -5.72 0.36 12.64
CA GLY A 113 -5.26 1.61 12.01
C GLY A 113 -6.40 2.62 11.81
N ARG A 114 -7.59 2.15 11.41
CA ARG A 114 -8.79 3.01 11.32
C ARG A 114 -9.23 3.54 12.69
N GLN A 115 -9.06 2.77 13.76
CA GLN A 115 -9.39 3.23 15.11
C GLN A 115 -8.44 4.33 15.59
N ILE A 116 -7.15 4.15 15.35
CA ILE A 116 -6.14 5.17 15.65
C ILE A 116 -6.44 6.46 14.88
N LEU A 117 -6.76 6.37 13.58
CA LEU A 117 -7.09 7.55 12.77
C LEU A 117 -8.31 8.30 13.32
N ARG A 118 -9.37 7.58 13.74
CA ARG A 118 -10.55 8.20 14.38
C ARG A 118 -10.18 8.95 15.66
N ASN A 119 -9.26 8.41 16.45
CA ASN A 119 -8.79 9.06 17.67
C ASN A 119 -7.98 10.33 17.36
N ILE A 120 -7.08 10.28 16.38
CA ILE A 120 -6.31 11.45 15.94
C ILE A 120 -7.25 12.54 15.42
N GLN A 121 -8.24 12.21 14.60
CA GLN A 121 -9.22 13.16 14.10
C GLN A 121 -10.01 13.85 15.22
N ARG A 122 -10.35 13.10 16.29
CA ARG A 122 -11.02 13.67 17.47
C ARG A 122 -10.14 14.71 18.16
N VAL A 123 -8.87 14.39 18.37
CA VAL A 123 -7.90 15.32 18.99
C VAL A 123 -7.66 16.53 18.09
N ALA A 124 -7.42 16.32 16.80
CA ALA A 124 -7.23 17.39 15.83
C ALA A 124 -8.42 18.35 15.81
N ARG A 125 -9.65 17.83 15.84
CA ARG A 125 -10.87 18.65 15.91
C ARG A 125 -10.91 19.52 17.17
N LEU A 126 -10.57 18.94 18.32
CA LEU A 126 -10.51 19.69 19.59
C LEU A 126 -9.49 20.85 19.50
N PHE A 127 -8.31 20.58 18.95
CA PHE A 127 -7.28 21.60 18.75
C PHE A 127 -7.73 22.70 17.78
N VAL A 128 -8.30 22.33 16.63
CA VAL A 128 -8.80 23.31 15.65
C VAL A 128 -9.89 24.18 16.26
N THR A 129 -10.88 23.58 16.94
CA THR A 129 -11.94 24.34 17.61
C THR A 129 -11.37 25.29 18.66
N LYS A 130 -10.40 24.84 19.47
CA LYS A 130 -9.71 25.68 20.45
C LYS A 130 -9.01 26.86 19.78
N THR A 131 -8.20 26.61 18.75
CA THR A 131 -7.44 27.65 18.06
C THR A 131 -8.35 28.69 17.41
N VAL A 132 -9.42 28.24 16.74
CA VAL A 132 -10.41 29.15 16.13
C VAL A 132 -11.11 29.97 17.19
N PHE A 133 -11.56 29.36 18.30
CA PHE A 133 -12.21 30.08 19.39
C PHE A 133 -11.28 31.14 20.01
N THR A 134 -10.04 30.77 20.34
CA THR A 134 -9.05 31.70 20.90
C THR A 134 -8.72 32.82 19.92
N ALA A 135 -8.60 32.54 18.62
CA ALA A 135 -8.35 33.55 17.60
C ALA A 135 -9.51 34.54 17.46
N LEU A 136 -10.75 34.05 17.44
CA LEU A 136 -11.95 34.89 17.38
C LEU A 136 -12.10 35.75 18.64
N LEU A 137 -11.87 35.17 19.82
CA LEU A 137 -11.93 35.90 21.08
C LEU A 137 -10.81 36.95 21.15
N GLY A 138 -9.60 36.61 20.70
CA GLY A 138 -8.48 37.53 20.59
C GLY A 138 -8.80 38.70 19.67
N LEU A 139 -9.39 38.44 18.50
CA LEU A 139 -9.84 39.50 17.58
C LEU A 139 -10.95 40.37 18.18
N ALA A 140 -11.93 39.74 18.82
CA ALA A 140 -13.04 40.43 19.47
C ALA A 140 -12.60 41.34 20.62
N VAL A 141 -11.52 41.00 21.33
CA VAL A 141 -10.90 41.85 22.35
C VAL A 141 -9.97 42.90 21.72
N ALA A 142 -9.20 42.51 20.71
CA ALA A 142 -8.22 43.39 20.06
C ALA A 142 -8.88 44.61 19.40
N ILE A 143 -10.02 44.44 18.70
CA ILE A 143 -10.71 45.52 17.98
C ILE A 143 -11.16 46.67 18.94
N PRO A 144 -11.87 46.41 20.05
CA PRO A 144 -12.17 47.42 21.06
C PRO A 144 -10.92 48.04 21.70
N THR A 145 -9.90 47.23 22.02
CA THR A 145 -8.65 47.75 22.65
C THR A 145 -7.82 48.62 21.72
N ALA A 146 -7.87 48.38 20.40
CA ALA A 146 -7.26 49.28 19.41
C ALA A 146 -8.03 50.60 19.29
N THR A 147 -9.34 50.57 19.59
CA THR A 147 -10.22 51.77 19.57
C THR A 147 -10.12 52.58 20.86
N PHE A 148 -9.80 51.96 22.00
CA PHE A 148 -9.48 52.63 23.27
C PHE A 148 -7.96 52.65 23.49
N PRO A 149 -7.23 53.68 23.03
CA PRO A 149 -5.83 53.81 23.34
C PRO A 149 -5.72 53.97 24.86
N LEU A 150 -5.15 52.97 25.53
CA LEU A 150 -4.78 53.07 26.93
C LEU A 150 -3.89 54.30 27.06
N LEU A 151 -4.42 55.40 27.62
CA LEU A 151 -3.66 56.60 27.89
C LEU A 151 -2.38 56.18 28.64
N PRO A 152 -1.18 56.55 28.15
CA PRO A 152 0.04 56.29 28.88
C PRO A 152 -0.06 57.09 30.17
N ARG A 153 -0.15 56.40 31.31
CA ARG A 153 0.03 57.05 32.61
C ARG A 153 1.39 57.74 32.54
N ALA A 154 1.34 59.06 32.45
CA ALA A 154 2.49 59.92 32.29
C ALA A 154 3.52 59.53 33.34
N ARG A 155 4.70 59.16 32.85
CA ARG A 155 5.96 59.09 33.58
C ARG A 155 6.04 60.35 34.46
N SER A 156 5.77 60.24 35.75
CA SER A 156 6.01 61.32 36.70
C SER A 156 7.50 61.60 36.67
N ARG A 157 7.88 62.74 36.07
CA ARG A 157 9.25 63.25 36.13
C ARG A 157 9.67 63.32 37.60
N PRO A 158 10.84 62.78 38.01
CA PRO A 158 11.34 63.04 39.35
C PRO A 158 11.58 64.55 39.45
N GLY A 159 10.81 65.19 40.33
CA GLY A 159 10.92 66.62 40.60
C GLY A 159 12.34 66.96 41.00
N SER A 160 12.90 67.96 40.32
CA SER A 160 14.15 68.63 40.67
C SER A 160 14.08 69.12 42.12
N TRP A 161 14.81 68.46 43.01
CA TRP A 161 15.10 68.98 44.35
C TRP A 161 16.21 70.03 44.24
N SER A 162 15.95 71.24 44.76
CA SER A 162 16.96 72.29 44.91
C SER A 162 17.22 72.51 46.41
N PRO A 163 18.48 72.48 46.89
CA PRO A 163 18.79 72.72 48.31
C PRO A 163 18.56 74.19 48.68
N PRO A 164 18.13 74.50 49.92
CA PRO A 164 17.98 75.88 50.37
C PRO A 164 19.35 76.53 50.53
N GLY A 165 19.45 77.76 50.00
CA GLY A 165 20.70 78.49 49.84
C GLY A 165 21.41 78.85 51.15
N SER A 166 22.73 78.92 51.02
CA SER A 166 23.61 79.74 51.84
C SER A 166 23.27 81.21 51.61
N ARG A 167 22.87 81.91 52.67
CA ARG A 167 23.06 83.35 52.78
C ARG A 167 23.71 83.63 54.13
N SER A 168 24.88 84.27 54.02
CA SER A 168 25.58 85.12 54.99
C SER A 168 25.75 84.59 56.41
#